data_AF-A0A8B7V0S7-F1
#
_entry.id   AF-A0A8B7V0S7-F1
#
_cell.length_a   1.000
_cell.length_b   1.000
_cell.length_c   1.000
_cell.angle_alpha   90.00
_cell.angle_beta   90.00
_cell.angle_gamma   90.00
#
_symmetry.space_group_name_H-M   'P 1'
#
loop_
_entity.id
_entity.type
_entity.pdbx_description
1 polymer ?
#
loop_
_entity_poly.entity_id
_entity_poly.type
_entity_poly.pdbx_seq_one_letter_code
_entity_poly.pdbx_strand_id
1 'polypeptide(L)'
;MHFLMRTLLLIVLGLLFAGPAAPARIIGLNPSAQLGGFSWDNCDEGKDPAVIESLTLEPDPIVVPGNVTVSAQGKTSVPLISPQK
;
A
#
# COMPACT_ATOMS: atom_id res chain seq x y z
N MET A 1 55.57 -18.28 -26.98
CA MET A 1 55.09 -16.88 -27.02
C MET A 1 53.60 -16.75 -27.36
N HIS A 2 53.06 -17.58 -28.25
CA HIS A 2 51.65 -17.51 -28.67
C HIS A 2 50.62 -17.77 -27.55
N PHE A 3 50.91 -18.71 -26.64
CA PHE A 3 50.03 -19.03 -25.51
C PHE A 3 49.96 -17.91 -24.48
N LEU A 4 51.10 -17.27 -24.16
CA LEU A 4 51.17 -16.17 -23.19
C LEU A 4 50.37 -14.94 -23.65
N MET A 5 50.45 -14.62 -24.95
CA MET A 5 49.75 -13.48 -25.54
C MET A 5 48.23 -13.69 -25.55
N ARG A 6 47.78 -14.93 -25.80
CA ARG A 6 46.37 -15.31 -25.72
C ARG A 6 45.82 -15.23 -24.30
N THR A 7 46.59 -15.67 -23.31
CA THR A 7 46.17 -15.59 -21.90
C THR A 7 46.04 -14.13 -21.44
N LEU A 8 46.99 -13.27 -21.82
CA LEU A 8 46.94 -11.84 -21.50
C LEU A 8 45.72 -11.16 -22.14
N LEU A 9 45.41 -11.49 -23.39
CA LEU A 9 44.26 -10.94 -24.10
C LEU A 9 42.94 -11.31 -23.42
N LEU A 10 42.81 -12.56 -22.95
CA LEU A 10 41.59 -13.03 -22.25
C LEU A 10 41.42 -12.37 -20.89
N ILE A 11 42.52 -12.12 -20.15
CA ILE A 11 42.49 -11.42 -18.87
C ILE A 11 42.08 -9.96 -19.06
N VAL A 12 42.66 -9.27 -20.04
CA VAL A 12 42.30 -7.87 -20.37
C VAL A 12 40.84 -7.80 -20.83
N LEU A 13 40.38 -8.74 -21.64
CA LEU A 13 38.99 -8.80 -22.07
C LEU A 13 38.04 -9.06 -20.89
N GLY A 14 38.39 -9.95 -19.96
CA GLY A 14 37.62 -10.20 -18.74
C GLY A 14 37.52 -8.97 -17.83
N LEU A 15 38.62 -8.22 -17.68
CA LEU A 15 38.66 -6.97 -16.91
C LEU A 15 37.85 -5.85 -17.57
N LEU A 16 37.81 -5.79 -18.90
CA LEU A 16 37.00 -4.82 -19.65
C LEU A 16 35.48 -5.10 -19.56
N PHE A 17 35.09 -6.37 -19.45
CA PHE A 17 33.68 -6.77 -19.31
C PHE A 17 33.18 -6.80 -17.85
N ALA A 18 34.06 -6.68 -16.86
CA ALA A 18 33.71 -6.44 -15.48
C ALA A 18 33.28 -4.97 -15.28
N GLY A 19 32.17 -4.57 -15.90
CA GLY A 19 31.49 -3.32 -15.57
C GLY A 19 31.07 -3.34 -14.09
N PRO A 20 30.94 -2.16 -13.45
CA PRO A 20 30.47 -2.13 -12.07
C PRO A 20 29.10 -2.80 -12.05
N ALA A 21 28.99 -3.91 -11.31
CA ALA A 21 27.69 -4.45 -10.94
C ALA A 21 27.07 -3.37 -10.05
N ALA A 22 26.34 -2.44 -10.67
CA ALA A 22 25.48 -1.54 -9.93
C ALA A 22 24.58 -2.46 -9.11
N PRO A 23 24.55 -2.33 -7.77
CA PRO A 23 23.56 -3.06 -7.00
C PRO A 23 22.22 -2.64 -7.60
N ALA A 24 21.51 -3.61 -8.19
CA ALA A 24 20.12 -3.44 -8.49
C ALA A 24 19.46 -3.19 -7.14
N ARG A 25 19.34 -1.91 -6.77
CA ARG A 25 18.48 -1.52 -5.68
C ARG A 25 17.11 -1.94 -6.16
N ILE A 26 16.62 -3.06 -5.66
CA ILE A 26 15.20 -3.38 -5.69
C ILE A 26 14.57 -2.32 -4.79
N ILE A 27 14.40 -1.12 -5.33
CA ILE A 27 13.67 -0.04 -4.70
C ILE A 27 12.22 -0.49 -4.75
N GLY A 28 11.76 -1.05 -3.63
CA GLY A 28 10.38 -0.90 -3.20
C GLY A 28 9.31 -1.60 -4.01
N LEU A 29 9.45 -2.89 -4.30
CA LEU A 29 8.26 -3.73 -4.46
C LEU A 29 7.93 -4.29 -3.08
N ASN A 30 7.30 -3.47 -2.24
CA ASN A 30 6.53 -3.98 -1.11
C ASN A 30 5.31 -4.70 -1.73
N PRO A 31 5.21 -6.04 -1.70
CA PRO A 31 4.11 -6.77 -2.34
C PRO A 31 2.76 -6.47 -1.68
N SER A 32 2.78 -5.78 -0.53
CA SER A 32 1.63 -5.30 0.22
C SER A 32 1.61 -3.77 0.28
N ALA A 33 1.79 -3.10 -0.86
CA ALA A 33 1.05 -1.85 -1.05
C ALA A 33 -0.42 -2.24 -1.22
N GLN A 34 -1.08 -2.62 -0.11
CA GLN A 34 -2.53 -2.72 -0.04
C GLN A 34 -3.06 -1.38 -0.56
N LEU A 35 -3.62 -1.42 -1.76
CA LEU A 35 -4.31 -0.29 -2.37
C LEU A 35 -5.41 0.10 -1.38
N GLY A 36 -5.19 1.21 -0.65
CA GLY A 36 -6.13 1.88 0.26
C GLY A 36 -7.09 0.98 1.03
N GLY A 37 -6.82 0.77 2.33
CA GLY A 37 -7.79 0.14 3.22
C GLY A 37 -9.04 1.00 3.43
N PHE A 38 -10.07 0.41 4.02
CA PHE A 38 -11.31 1.10 4.38
C PHE A 38 -11.01 2.36 5.21
N SER A 39 -11.52 3.49 4.74
CA SER A 39 -11.34 4.79 5.36
C SER A 39 -12.61 5.62 5.23
N TRP A 40 -12.91 6.38 6.27
CA TRP A 40 -14.07 7.26 6.37
C TRP A 40 -13.73 8.42 7.31
N ASP A 41 -14.48 9.51 7.21
CA ASP A 41 -14.43 10.62 8.16
C ASP A 41 -15.80 11.33 8.16
N ASN A 42 -16.09 12.12 9.20
CA ASN A 42 -17.24 12.99 9.20
C ASN A 42 -17.01 14.18 8.26
N CYS A 43 -18.06 14.58 7.53
CA CYS A 43 -18.06 15.82 6.78
C CYS A 43 -17.96 17.04 7.73
N ASP A 44 -17.66 18.20 7.15
CA ASP A 44 -17.66 19.50 7.85
C ASP A 44 -16.85 19.53 9.15
N GLU A 45 -15.76 18.75 9.22
CA GLU A 45 -14.88 18.64 10.39
C GLU A 45 -15.65 18.23 11.67
N GLY A 46 -16.75 17.47 11.53
CA GLY A 46 -17.57 17.03 12.65
C GLY A 46 -18.41 18.13 13.29
N LYS A 47 -18.68 19.24 12.58
CA LYS A 47 -19.55 20.33 13.05
C LYS A 47 -21.04 19.96 13.02
N ASP A 48 -21.39 18.89 12.31
CA ASP A 48 -22.76 18.37 12.28
C ASP A 48 -23.24 17.95 13.68
N PRO A 49 -24.53 18.12 13.98
CA PRO A 49 -25.07 17.75 15.28
C PRO A 49 -25.08 16.23 15.52
N ALA A 50 -24.93 15.41 14.47
CA ALA A 50 -24.75 13.97 14.57
C ALA A 50 -23.43 13.59 13.88
N VAL A 51 -22.58 12.84 14.59
CA VAL A 51 -21.27 12.41 14.10
C VAL A 51 -21.02 10.95 14.44
N ILE A 52 -20.25 10.27 13.60
CA ILE A 52 -19.73 8.92 13.86
C ILE A 52 -18.39 9.06 14.60
N GLU A 53 -18.24 8.33 15.70
CA GLU A 53 -17.02 8.34 16.52
C GLU A 53 -16.09 7.17 16.16
N SER A 54 -16.67 6.03 15.80
CA SER A 54 -15.92 4.90 15.25
C SER A 54 -16.78 4.14 14.24
N LEU A 55 -16.15 3.66 13.17
CA LEU A 55 -16.75 2.76 12.20
C LEU A 55 -15.66 1.82 11.68
N THR A 56 -15.87 0.52 11.84
CA THR A 56 -14.98 -0.54 11.36
C THR A 56 -15.73 -1.46 10.42
N LEU A 57 -15.01 -1.98 9.44
CA LEU A 57 -15.56 -2.83 8.40
C LEU A 57 -14.56 -3.94 8.06
N GLU A 58 -15.02 -5.18 8.10
CA GLU A 58 -14.21 -6.37 7.82
C GLU A 58 -14.99 -7.36 6.94
N PRO A 59 -14.34 -8.11 6.02
CA PRO A 59 -12.92 -8.01 5.67
C PRO A 59 -12.61 -6.79 4.79
N ASP A 60 -11.35 -6.40 4.78
CA ASP A 60 -10.82 -5.34 3.91
C ASP A 60 -9.70 -5.90 3.01
N PRO A 61 -9.88 -5.95 1.67
CA PRO A 61 -11.05 -5.50 0.91
C PRO A 61 -12.27 -6.41 1.08
N ILE A 62 -13.46 -5.86 0.89
CA ILE A 62 -14.71 -6.63 0.93
C ILE A 62 -14.73 -7.66 -0.20
N VAL A 63 -15.04 -8.91 0.14
CA VAL A 63 -15.23 -9.99 -0.82
C VAL A 63 -16.70 -10.09 -1.22
N VAL A 64 -16.98 -10.01 -2.53
CA VAL A 64 -18.35 -10.11 -3.08
C VAL A 64 -18.43 -11.30 -4.05
N PRO A 65 -19.40 -12.22 -3.87
CA PRO A 65 -20.35 -12.30 -2.76
C PRO A 65 -19.67 -12.74 -1.46
N GLY A 66 -20.21 -12.31 -0.31
CA GLY A 66 -19.64 -12.63 0.99
C GLY A 66 -20.37 -11.95 2.14
N ASN A 67 -19.99 -12.30 3.37
CA ASN A 67 -20.44 -11.64 4.58
C ASN A 67 -19.50 -10.50 4.95
N VAL A 68 -20.05 -9.47 5.59
CA VAL A 68 -19.30 -8.35 6.16
C VAL A 68 -19.65 -8.17 7.63
N THR A 69 -18.66 -7.79 8.43
CA THR A 69 -18.84 -7.36 9.82
C THR A 69 -18.71 -5.84 9.86
N VAL A 70 -19.73 -5.17 10.40
CA VAL A 70 -19.75 -3.72 10.57
C VAL A 70 -19.96 -3.41 12.05
N SER A 71 -19.09 -2.57 12.62
CA SER A 71 -19.28 -2.01 13.96
C SER A 71 -19.25 -0.49 13.87
N ALA A 72 -20.17 0.18 14.56
CA ALA A 72 -20.26 1.64 14.56
C ALA A 72 -20.61 2.19 15.95
N GLN A 73 -20.03 3.35 16.27
CA GLN A 73 -20.40 4.19 17.40
C GLN A 73 -20.65 5.60 16.88
N GLY A 74 -21.74 6.22 17.32
CA GLY A 74 -22.06 7.59 16.96
C GLY A 74 -22.70 8.34 18.12
N LYS A 75 -22.69 9.66 18.02
CA LYS A 75 -23.34 10.56 18.97
C LYS A 75 -24.17 11.60 18.24
N THR A 76 -25.16 12.13 18.94
CA THR A 76 -25.90 13.29 18.47
C THR A 76 -26.22 14.25 19.61
N SER A 77 -26.19 15.55 19.32
CA SER A 77 -26.54 16.63 20.25
C SER A 77 -28.02 17.04 20.14
N VAL A 78 -28.74 16.58 19.13
CA VAL A 78 -30.17 16.87 18.91
C VAL A 78 -30.97 15.56 18.77
N PRO A 79 -32.25 15.54 19.19
CA PRO A 79 -33.09 14.38 18.97
C PRO A 79 -33.29 14.08 17.48
N LEU A 80 -33.07 12.83 17.06
CA LEU A 80 -33.40 12.35 15.72
C LEU A 80 -34.90 12.00 15.65
N ILE A 81 -35.72 12.95 15.18
CA ILE A 81 -37.19 12.82 15.10
C ILE A 81 -37.70 12.62 13.67
N SER A 82 -38.78 11.87 13.49
CA SER A 82 -39.35 11.64 12.15
C SER A 82 -39.86 12.94 11.48
N PRO A 83 -39.67 13.11 10.16
CA PRO A 83 -38.93 12.22 9.25
C PRO A 83 -37.42 12.48 9.31
N GLN A 84 -36.64 11.39 9.31
CA GLN A 84 -35.21 11.43 9.00
C GLN A 84 -35.05 11.06 7.53
N LYS A 85 -34.27 11.84 6.78
CA LYS A 85 -34.13 11.72 5.33
C LYS A 85 -33.06 10.70 4.96
#